data_AF-A0A938MGH1-F1
#
_entry.id   AF-A0A938MGH1-F1
#
_cell.length_a   1.000
_cell.length_b   1.000
_cell.length_c   1.000
_cell.angle_alpha   90.00
_cell.angle_beta   90.00
_cell.angle_gamma   90.00
#
_symmetry.space_group_name_H-M   'P 1'
#
loop_
_entity.id
_entity.type
_entity.pdbx_description
1 polymer ?
#
loop_
_entity_poly.entity_id
_entity_poly.type
_entity_poly.pdbx_seq_one_letter_code
_entity_poly.pdbx_strand_id
1 'polypeptide(L)'
;MAFWDLFRRKDVGHTVEELARRLGLSEADLRAVQPTYREFFVPKRAGGRRRILAPDDKLKAIQRRILHRLLAGLSSHPAAMGFEFGESIATNALKHVAKPVVVRMDIQNFFESTRTSRVEDYFRKIGWNKEASRLLVKLTTHGAGLPQGAPTSPRLSNLVNHLFDARLAGMAAKVGAEYTLYADDITFSFATDDRKAIHAVIRLVKRVASENGYALHHGKKLRIRRRHQRQLVTGLVVNQRPNLPRRVRRWLRAVEHRAAKGQQPTLTPHQLAGWRALQAMIAHQTAGPK
;
A
#
# COMPACT_ATOMS: atom_id res chain seq x y z
N MET A 1 13.53 19.51 20.69
CA MET A 1 14.78 18.82 20.29
C MET A 1 15.42 18.14 21.52
N ALA A 2 14.76 17.15 22.14
CA ALA A 2 15.32 16.48 23.32
C ALA A 2 14.91 14.99 23.47
N PHE A 3 14.25 14.41 22.46
CA PHE A 3 13.86 12.98 22.45
C PHE A 3 14.83 12.10 21.64
N TRP A 4 15.63 12.73 20.75
CA TRP A 4 16.43 12.01 19.75
C TRP A 4 17.89 11.76 20.16
N ASP A 5 18.39 12.42 21.20
CA ASP A 5 19.80 12.28 21.62
C ASP A 5 20.07 11.07 22.55
N LEU A 6 19.03 10.37 23.03
CA LEU A 6 19.20 9.20 23.90
C LEU A 6 19.60 7.91 23.14
N PHE A 7 19.48 7.89 21.81
CA PHE A 7 19.71 6.69 20.97
C PHE A 7 21.11 6.60 20.35
N ARG A 8 22.04 7.46 20.78
CA ARG A 8 23.42 7.53 20.27
C ARG A 8 24.43 6.67 21.06
N ARG A 9 23.97 5.63 21.77
CA ARG A 9 24.84 4.58 22.34
C ARG A 9 24.69 3.30 21.51
N LYS A 10 25.82 2.76 21.02
CA LYS A 10 25.87 1.76 19.94
C LYS A 10 25.22 0.40 20.22
N ASP A 11 24.80 0.10 21.46
CA ASP A 11 24.20 -1.20 21.83
C ASP A 11 22.97 -1.12 22.75
N VAL A 12 22.36 0.06 22.93
CA VAL A 12 21.19 0.23 23.80
C VAL A 12 19.90 0.09 22.97
N GLY A 13 19.48 -1.14 22.71
CA GLY A 13 18.25 -1.44 21.97
C GLY A 13 17.79 -2.88 22.18
N HIS A 14 16.58 -3.20 21.74
CA HIS A 14 16.05 -4.56 21.79
C HIS A 14 16.99 -5.53 21.06
N THR A 15 17.38 -6.60 21.75
CA THR A 15 18.39 -7.58 21.34
C THR A 15 17.78 -8.73 20.52
N VAL A 16 18.64 -9.63 20.03
CA VAL A 16 18.19 -10.87 19.37
C VAL A 16 17.45 -11.78 20.36
N GLU A 17 17.87 -11.80 21.63
CA GLU A 17 17.17 -12.49 22.72
C GLU A 17 15.72 -12.00 22.85
N GLU A 18 15.52 -10.68 22.94
CA GLU A 18 14.19 -10.08 23.02
C GLU A 18 13.35 -10.37 21.77
N LEU A 19 13.97 -10.37 20.59
CA LEU A 19 13.32 -10.75 19.34
C LEU A 19 12.85 -12.21 19.39
N ALA A 20 13.73 -13.14 19.79
CA ALA A 20 13.45 -14.57 19.88
C ALA A 20 12.31 -14.83 20.88
N ARG A 21 12.38 -14.20 22.07
CA ARG A 21 11.33 -14.24 23.09
C ARG A 21 9.99 -13.74 22.56
N ARG A 22 9.96 -12.56 21.92
CA ARG A 22 8.72 -12.03 21.31
C ARG A 22 8.19 -12.93 20.21
N LEU A 23 9.03 -13.60 19.43
CA LEU A 23 8.60 -14.51 18.38
C LEU A 23 8.29 -15.93 18.89
N GLY A 24 8.58 -16.26 20.16
CA GLY A 24 8.42 -17.60 20.71
C GLY A 24 9.28 -18.62 19.98
N LEU A 25 10.56 -18.30 19.79
CA LEU A 25 11.59 -19.13 19.16
C LEU A 25 12.86 -19.06 20.02
N SER A 26 13.75 -20.04 19.90
CA SER A 26 15.10 -19.92 20.45
C SER A 26 15.95 -18.98 19.59
N GLU A 27 16.98 -18.35 20.17
CA GLU A 27 17.93 -17.56 19.37
C GLU A 27 18.64 -18.40 18.30
N ALA A 28 19.00 -19.63 18.64
CA ALA A 28 19.64 -20.57 17.72
C ALA A 28 18.74 -20.85 16.51
N ASP A 29 17.47 -21.19 16.74
CA ASP A 29 16.50 -21.46 15.67
C ASP A 29 16.30 -20.23 14.79
N LEU A 30 16.18 -19.05 15.40
CA LEU A 30 15.96 -17.80 14.67
C LEU A 30 17.15 -17.44 13.78
N ARG A 31 18.37 -17.61 14.29
CA ARG A 31 19.62 -17.37 13.54
C ARG A 31 19.81 -18.37 12.41
N ALA A 32 19.43 -19.63 12.64
CA ALA A 32 19.54 -20.72 11.67
C ALA A 32 18.55 -20.63 10.50
N VAL A 33 17.52 -19.78 10.58
CA VAL A 33 16.57 -19.60 9.46
C VAL A 33 17.30 -19.12 8.21
N GLN A 34 17.16 -19.87 7.13
CA GLN A 34 17.55 -19.44 5.78
C GLN A 34 16.29 -19.07 4.99
N PRO A 35 16.06 -17.77 4.71
CA PRO A 35 14.87 -17.34 4.00
C PRO A 35 14.80 -17.90 2.58
N THR A 36 13.74 -18.65 2.28
CA THR A 36 13.51 -19.21 0.95
C THR A 36 12.22 -18.65 0.36
N TYR A 37 12.25 -18.30 -0.92
CA TYR A 37 11.10 -17.77 -1.66
C TYR A 37 10.88 -18.58 -2.94
N ARG A 38 9.61 -18.91 -3.20
CA ARG A 38 9.17 -19.46 -4.47
C ARG A 38 8.73 -18.33 -5.40
N GLU A 39 9.37 -18.25 -6.56
CA GLU A 39 8.99 -17.31 -7.62
C GLU A 39 7.87 -17.87 -8.50
N PHE A 40 6.86 -17.05 -8.78
CA PHE A 40 5.86 -17.35 -9.81
C PHE A 40 5.27 -16.05 -10.39
N PHE A 41 4.51 -16.17 -11.47
CA PHE A 41 3.94 -15.03 -12.18
C PHE A 41 2.42 -15.03 -12.19
N VAL A 42 1.82 -13.86 -11.94
CA VAL A 42 0.36 -13.64 -12.02
C VAL A 42 0.06 -12.67 -13.17
N PRO A 43 -0.96 -12.91 -14.01
CA PRO A 43 -1.32 -11.99 -15.09
C PRO A 43 -1.80 -10.64 -14.54
N LYS A 44 -1.33 -9.54 -15.14
CA LYS A 44 -1.83 -8.19 -14.85
C LYS A 44 -3.12 -7.94 -15.63
N ARG A 45 -4.06 -7.19 -15.02
CA ARG A 45 -5.32 -6.79 -15.68
C ARG A 45 -5.12 -6.01 -16.98
N ALA A 46 -4.03 -5.27 -17.10
CA ALA A 46 -3.69 -4.45 -18.28
C ALA A 46 -2.73 -5.13 -19.26
N GLY A 47 -2.52 -6.45 -19.12
CA GLY A 47 -1.50 -7.20 -19.85
C GLY A 47 -0.14 -7.23 -19.16
N GLY A 48 0.68 -8.21 -19.52
CA GLY A 48 1.95 -8.51 -18.88
C GLY A 48 1.81 -9.37 -17.61
N ARG A 49 2.95 -9.63 -16.95
CA ARG A 49 3.04 -10.50 -15.77
C ARG A 49 3.53 -9.72 -14.55
N ARG A 50 3.07 -10.13 -13.36
CA ARG A 50 3.54 -9.66 -12.05
C ARG A 50 4.31 -10.79 -11.41
N ARG A 51 5.58 -10.56 -11.11
CA ARG A 51 6.43 -11.49 -10.37
C ARG A 51 6.00 -11.49 -8.90
N ILE A 52 5.81 -12.67 -8.33
CA ILE A 52 5.48 -12.87 -6.92
C ILE A 52 6.59 -13.73 -6.31
N LEU A 53 7.11 -13.29 -5.18
CA LEU A 53 8.04 -14.02 -4.33
C LEU A 53 7.30 -14.43 -3.07
N ALA A 54 6.77 -15.65 -3.05
CA ALA A 54 6.08 -16.17 -1.87
C ALA A 54 7.08 -16.87 -0.95
N PRO A 55 7.13 -16.52 0.34
CA PRO A 55 7.94 -17.26 1.31
C PRO A 55 7.45 -18.71 1.43
N ASP A 56 8.36 -19.63 1.71
CA ASP A 56 7.99 -20.99 2.15
C ASP A 56 7.19 -20.96 3.47
N ASP A 57 6.59 -22.09 3.84
CA ASP A 57 5.67 -22.11 4.98
C ASP A 57 6.37 -21.80 6.32
N LYS A 58 7.64 -22.20 6.47
CA LYS A 58 8.46 -21.91 7.66
C LYS A 58 8.71 -20.40 7.80
N LEU A 59 9.23 -19.75 6.76
CA LEU A 59 9.49 -18.31 6.76
C LEU A 59 8.18 -17.52 6.87
N LYS A 60 7.12 -17.96 6.17
CA LYS A 60 5.80 -17.33 6.24
C LYS A 60 5.24 -17.34 7.67
N ALA A 61 5.41 -18.43 8.41
CA ALA A 61 4.99 -18.51 9.80
C ALA A 61 5.73 -17.50 10.68
N ILE A 62 7.06 -17.38 10.51
CA ILE A 62 7.89 -16.40 11.24
C ILE A 62 7.48 -14.97 10.87
N GLN A 63 7.32 -14.67 9.58
CA GLN A 63 6.88 -13.36 9.09
C GLN A 63 5.49 -12.98 9.64
N ARG A 64 4.55 -13.93 9.76
CA ARG A 64 3.26 -13.69 10.43
C ARG A 64 3.46 -13.34 11.91
N ARG A 65 4.34 -14.04 12.63
CA ARG A 65 4.65 -13.70 14.03
C ARG A 65 5.26 -12.29 14.14
N ILE A 66 6.18 -11.93 13.26
CA ILE A 66 6.74 -10.56 13.18
C ILE A 66 5.62 -9.54 12.93
N LEU A 67 4.76 -9.79 11.94
CA LEU A 67 3.64 -8.91 11.62
C LEU A 67 2.75 -8.67 12.84
N HIS A 68 2.26 -9.75 13.47
CA HIS A 68 1.28 -9.64 14.55
C HIS A 68 1.89 -9.12 15.86
N ARG A 69 3.10 -9.55 16.21
CA ARG A 69 3.69 -9.26 17.53
C ARG A 69 4.54 -8.00 17.55
N LEU A 70 5.08 -7.56 16.41
CA LEU A 70 5.98 -6.41 16.33
C LEU A 70 5.42 -5.24 15.53
N LEU A 71 4.75 -5.51 14.40
CA LEU A 71 4.41 -4.46 13.42
C LEU A 71 2.95 -3.99 13.47
N ALA A 72 2.02 -4.85 13.88
CA ALA A 72 0.59 -4.55 13.83
C ALA A 72 0.23 -3.34 14.71
N GLY A 73 0.80 -3.25 15.92
CA GLY A 73 0.55 -2.17 16.86
C GLY A 73 1.26 -0.84 16.54
N LEU A 74 2.14 -0.77 15.54
CA LEU A 74 2.85 0.46 15.17
C LEU A 74 2.01 1.32 14.24
N SER A 75 2.00 2.64 14.42
CA SER A 75 1.19 3.52 13.55
C SER A 75 1.92 3.90 12.26
N SER A 76 1.30 3.61 11.11
CA SER A 76 1.65 4.22 9.83
C SER A 76 1.03 5.62 9.72
N HIS A 77 1.38 6.38 8.68
CA HIS A 77 0.81 7.70 8.47
C HIS A 77 -0.68 7.59 8.07
N PRO A 78 -1.61 8.42 8.58
CA PRO A 78 -3.05 8.32 8.28
C PRO A 78 -3.46 8.49 6.80
N ALA A 79 -2.54 8.97 5.96
CA ALA A 79 -2.72 9.05 4.51
C ALA A 79 -2.40 7.74 3.79
N ALA A 80 -1.69 6.80 4.43
CA ALA A 80 -1.47 5.46 3.91
C ALA A 80 -2.75 4.65 4.11
N MET A 81 -3.45 4.36 3.02
CA MET A 81 -4.76 3.69 3.01
C MET A 81 -4.66 2.24 2.56
N GLY A 82 -3.66 1.91 1.73
CA GLY A 82 -3.46 0.55 1.26
C GLY A 82 -2.97 -0.33 2.39
N PHE A 83 -3.54 -1.53 2.54
CA PHE A 83 -3.10 -2.55 3.54
C PHE A 83 -3.35 -2.20 5.01
N GLU A 84 -4.00 -1.07 5.30
CA GLU A 84 -4.35 -0.69 6.66
C GLU A 84 -5.67 -1.31 7.10
N PHE A 85 -5.76 -1.63 8.39
CA PHE A 85 -6.99 -2.15 8.98
C PHE A 85 -8.08 -1.07 8.95
N GLY A 86 -9.31 -1.46 8.60
CA GLY A 86 -10.43 -0.54 8.44
C GLY A 86 -10.43 0.24 7.12
N GLU A 87 -9.33 0.21 6.37
CA GLU A 87 -9.22 0.89 5.08
C GLU A 87 -9.48 -0.04 3.90
N SER A 88 -10.05 0.53 2.85
CA SER A 88 -10.45 -0.19 1.65
C SER A 88 -10.31 0.70 0.42
N ILE A 89 -10.50 0.10 -0.75
CA ILE A 89 -10.60 0.88 -1.99
C ILE A 89 -11.78 1.87 -1.97
N ALA A 90 -12.84 1.61 -1.19
CA ALA A 90 -14.00 2.48 -1.08
C ALA A 90 -13.75 3.62 -0.08
N THR A 91 -13.17 3.35 1.10
CA THR A 91 -12.81 4.41 2.06
C THR A 91 -11.76 5.36 1.47
N ASN A 92 -10.79 4.83 0.73
CA ASN A 92 -9.84 5.65 -0.02
C ASN A 92 -10.54 6.51 -1.09
N ALA A 93 -11.44 5.92 -1.87
CA ALA A 93 -12.16 6.66 -2.90
C ALA A 93 -13.04 7.77 -2.32
N LEU A 94 -13.64 7.56 -1.13
CA LEU A 94 -14.48 8.56 -0.44
C LEU A 94 -13.74 9.87 -0.17
N LYS A 95 -12.46 9.81 0.20
CA LYS A 95 -11.63 11.01 0.47
C LYS A 95 -11.51 11.95 -0.74
N HIS A 96 -11.77 11.46 -1.96
CA HIS A 96 -11.59 12.21 -3.20
C HIS A 96 -12.89 12.48 -3.97
N VAL A 97 -14.04 12.28 -3.33
CA VAL A 97 -15.36 12.42 -3.98
C VAL A 97 -15.69 13.87 -4.33
N ALA A 98 -16.29 14.06 -5.50
CA ALA A 98 -16.83 15.33 -5.99
C ALA A 98 -15.82 16.49 -6.11
N LYS A 99 -14.52 16.17 -6.12
CA LYS A 99 -13.44 17.16 -6.21
C LYS A 99 -13.30 17.69 -7.66
N PRO A 100 -13.11 19.00 -7.88
CA PRO A 100 -12.90 19.55 -9.22
C PRO A 100 -11.76 18.91 -10.02
N VAL A 101 -10.68 18.51 -9.35
CA VAL A 101 -9.53 17.85 -9.97
C VAL A 101 -9.05 16.67 -9.12
N VAL A 102 -8.79 15.54 -9.78
CA VAL A 102 -8.10 14.39 -9.20
C VAL A 102 -6.82 14.14 -10.00
N VAL A 103 -5.70 14.10 -9.30
CA VAL A 103 -4.37 13.80 -9.83
C VAL A 103 -3.90 12.47 -9.27
N ARG A 104 -3.46 11.58 -10.15
CA ARG A 104 -3.01 10.25 -9.78
C ARG A 104 -1.65 9.93 -10.37
N MET A 105 -0.78 9.37 -9.54
CA MET A 105 0.59 8.99 -9.86
C MET A 105 0.84 7.59 -9.30
N ASP A 106 1.73 6.83 -9.91
CA ASP A 106 1.92 5.41 -9.60
C ASP A 106 3.42 5.17 -9.42
N ILE A 107 3.82 4.57 -8.30
CA ILE A 107 5.22 4.25 -7.99
C ILE A 107 5.60 2.94 -8.68
N GLN A 108 6.69 2.96 -9.44
CA GLN A 108 7.21 1.76 -10.09
C GLN A 108 7.78 0.79 -9.05
N ASN A 109 7.38 -0.48 -9.11
CA ASN A 109 7.93 -1.56 -8.29
C ASN A 109 8.00 -1.19 -6.80
N PHE A 110 6.88 -0.70 -6.25
CA PHE A 110 6.81 -0.08 -4.91
C PHE A 110 7.45 -0.93 -3.81
N PHE A 111 7.18 -2.24 -3.78
CA PHE A 111 7.76 -3.13 -2.79
C PHE A 111 9.26 -3.33 -3.00
N GLU A 112 9.67 -3.69 -4.20
CA GLU A 112 11.07 -3.96 -4.53
C GLU A 112 11.94 -2.70 -4.40
N SER A 113 11.36 -1.52 -4.60
CA SER A 113 12.02 -0.22 -4.45
C SER A 113 12.00 0.30 -3.01
N THR A 114 11.23 -0.34 -2.10
CA THR A 114 11.32 -0.07 -0.66
C THR A 114 12.58 -0.76 -0.12
N ARG A 115 13.70 -0.04 -0.23
CA ARG A 115 15.05 -0.61 -0.11
C ARG A 115 15.30 -1.26 1.25
N THR A 116 16.05 -2.35 1.24
CA THR A 116 16.53 -3.08 2.42
C THR A 116 17.17 -2.16 3.45
N SER A 117 17.96 -1.17 3.02
CA SER A 117 18.57 -0.18 3.91
C SER A 117 17.54 0.68 4.66
N ARG A 118 16.46 1.11 4.00
CA ARG A 118 15.37 1.87 4.64
C ARG A 118 14.59 1.03 5.64
N VAL A 119 14.46 -0.27 5.37
CA VAL A 119 13.86 -1.23 6.32
C VAL A 119 14.76 -1.41 7.54
N GLU A 120 16.08 -1.55 7.36
CA GLU A 120 17.04 -1.59 8.47
C GLU A 120 17.02 -0.31 9.30
N ASP A 121 17.06 0.86 8.64
CA ASP A 121 16.97 2.16 9.28
C ASP A 121 15.70 2.30 10.11
N TYR A 122 14.57 1.81 9.58
CA TYR A 122 13.31 1.81 10.31
C TYR A 122 13.37 0.94 11.56
N PHE A 123 13.87 -0.30 11.47
CA PHE A 123 14.01 -1.17 12.65
C PHE A 123 14.91 -0.57 13.72
N ARG A 124 16.05 0.02 13.32
CA ARG A 124 16.93 0.75 14.25
C ARG A 124 16.21 1.93 14.90
N LYS A 125 15.45 2.70 14.12
CA LYS A 125 14.71 3.87 14.59
C LYS A 125 13.64 3.51 15.62
N ILE A 126 13.01 2.34 15.53
CA ILE A 126 12.02 1.88 16.50
C ILE A 126 12.65 1.12 17.69
N GLY A 127 13.98 1.16 17.84
CA GLY A 127 14.67 0.71 19.04
C GLY A 127 15.31 -0.68 18.98
N TRP A 128 15.38 -1.32 17.80
CA TRP A 128 16.14 -2.56 17.66
C TRP A 128 17.64 -2.28 17.54
N ASN A 129 18.46 -3.07 18.23
CA ASN A 129 19.91 -2.94 18.10
C ASN A 129 20.36 -3.36 16.68
N LYS A 130 21.65 -3.16 16.38
CA LYS A 130 22.22 -3.43 15.05
C LYS A 130 22.04 -4.89 14.62
N GLU A 131 22.25 -5.82 15.54
CA GLU A 131 22.20 -7.26 15.25
C GLU A 131 20.76 -7.73 15.00
N ALA A 132 19.83 -7.38 15.89
CA ALA A 132 18.42 -7.72 15.76
C ALA A 132 17.80 -7.06 14.51
N SER A 133 18.18 -5.82 14.20
CA SER A 133 17.75 -5.14 12.96
C SER A 133 18.17 -5.92 11.71
N ARG A 134 19.42 -6.39 11.65
CA ARG A 134 19.91 -7.21 10.53
C ARG A 134 19.16 -8.53 10.41
N LEU A 135 18.83 -9.16 11.53
CA LEU A 135 18.06 -10.41 11.53
C LEU A 135 16.62 -10.18 11.07
N LEU A 136 15.96 -9.12 11.54
CA LEU A 136 14.64 -8.70 11.06
C LEU A 136 14.65 -8.41 9.56
N VAL A 137 15.67 -7.71 9.06
CA VAL A 137 15.86 -7.44 7.64
C VAL A 137 16.05 -8.73 6.84
N LYS A 138 16.93 -9.65 7.30
CA LYS A 138 17.11 -10.98 6.70
C LYS A 138 15.78 -11.72 6.57
N LEU A 139 14.94 -11.66 7.60
CA LEU A 139 13.67 -12.38 7.65
C LEU A 139 12.54 -11.70 6.86
N THR A 140 12.64 -10.41 6.52
CA THR A 140 11.51 -9.64 5.96
C THR A 140 11.77 -9.03 4.58
N THR A 141 13.01 -9.09 4.09
CA THR A 141 13.41 -8.58 2.78
C THR A 141 13.92 -9.69 1.88
N HIS A 142 14.04 -9.42 0.58
CA HIS A 142 14.67 -10.32 -0.38
C HIS A 142 15.37 -9.51 -1.48
N GLY A 143 16.66 -9.74 -1.68
CA GLY A 143 17.48 -8.91 -2.56
C GLY A 143 17.53 -7.46 -2.07
N ALA A 144 17.16 -6.52 -2.93
CA ALA A 144 17.30 -5.08 -2.66
C ALA A 144 16.10 -4.43 -1.93
N GLY A 145 15.01 -5.15 -1.67
CA GLY A 145 13.82 -4.56 -1.04
C GLY A 145 12.80 -5.57 -0.51
N LEU A 146 11.56 -5.12 -0.38
CA LEU A 146 10.46 -5.96 0.13
C LEU A 146 9.97 -6.93 -0.95
N PRO A 147 9.82 -8.23 -0.63
CA PRO A 147 9.28 -9.21 -1.58
C PRO A 147 7.77 -9.08 -1.71
N GLN A 148 7.27 -9.06 -2.94
CA GLN A 148 5.84 -9.11 -3.21
C GLN A 148 5.32 -10.54 -2.94
N GLY A 149 4.60 -10.73 -1.83
CA GLY A 149 4.07 -12.03 -1.41
C GLY A 149 4.35 -12.39 0.05
N ALA A 150 5.30 -11.70 0.70
CA ALA A 150 5.54 -11.85 2.12
C ALA A 150 4.45 -11.16 2.97
N PRO A 151 3.99 -11.77 4.08
CA PRO A 151 3.00 -11.17 4.98
C PRO A 151 3.42 -9.83 5.58
N THR A 152 4.73 -9.59 5.78
CA THR A 152 5.24 -8.37 6.40
C THR A 152 5.36 -7.19 5.44
N SER A 153 5.58 -7.45 4.14
CA SER A 153 5.85 -6.41 3.13
C SER A 153 4.79 -5.30 3.10
N PRO A 154 3.47 -5.59 3.09
CA PRO A 154 2.45 -4.55 3.06
C PRO A 154 2.52 -3.59 4.26
N ARG A 155 2.73 -4.13 5.46
CA ARG A 155 2.80 -3.32 6.68
C ARG A 155 4.11 -2.53 6.74
N LEU A 156 5.23 -3.18 6.43
CA LEU A 156 6.54 -2.53 6.41
C LEU A 156 6.58 -1.39 5.38
N SER A 157 5.99 -1.54 4.20
CA SER A 157 5.99 -0.47 3.20
C SER A 157 5.30 0.79 3.70
N ASN A 158 4.22 0.69 4.48
CA ASN A 158 3.57 1.87 5.04
C ASN A 158 4.38 2.47 6.20
N LEU A 159 4.90 1.63 7.10
CA LEU A 159 5.66 2.07 8.26
C LEU A 159 6.96 2.80 7.85
N VAL A 160 7.70 2.23 6.88
CA VAL A 160 8.95 2.81 6.35
C VAL A 160 8.69 4.12 5.59
N ASN A 161 7.49 4.29 5.02
CA ASN A 161 7.11 5.49 4.27
C ASN A 161 6.43 6.58 5.11
N HIS A 162 6.36 6.47 6.43
CA HIS A 162 5.70 7.47 7.28
C HIS A 162 6.16 8.92 6.98
N LEU A 163 7.48 9.17 6.87
CA LEU A 163 8.00 10.50 6.57
C LEU A 163 7.79 10.92 5.11
N PHE A 164 7.74 9.96 4.19
CA PHE A 164 7.38 10.20 2.80
C PHE A 164 5.93 10.72 2.73
N ASP A 165 5.00 10.04 3.40
CA ASP A 165 3.59 10.43 3.45
C ASP A 165 3.39 11.75 4.18
N ALA A 166 4.08 11.98 5.30
CA ALA A 166 3.99 13.23 6.06
C ALA A 166 4.36 14.47 5.23
N ARG A 167 5.41 14.36 4.40
CA ARG A 167 5.84 15.46 3.51
C ARG A 167 4.81 15.75 2.43
N LEU A 168 4.20 14.71 1.85
CA LEU A 168 3.19 14.85 0.81
C LEU A 168 1.86 15.36 1.37
N ALA A 169 1.44 14.87 2.54
CA ALA A 169 0.27 15.35 3.26
C ALA A 169 0.42 16.82 3.68
N GLY A 170 1.59 17.21 4.19
CA GLY A 170 1.87 18.60 4.55
C GLY A 170 1.80 19.55 3.35
N MET A 171 2.24 19.11 2.17
CA MET A 171 2.06 19.89 0.93
C MET A 171 0.59 19.94 0.52
N ALA A 172 -0.14 18.82 0.61
CA ALA A 172 -1.55 18.75 0.26
C ALA A 172 -2.36 19.79 1.08
N ALA A 173 -2.14 19.80 2.39
CA ALA A 173 -2.78 20.75 3.30
C ALA A 173 -2.49 22.21 2.91
N LYS A 174 -1.23 22.55 2.58
CA LYS A 174 -0.84 23.90 2.17
C LYS A 174 -1.54 24.42 0.91
N VAL A 175 -1.94 23.52 0.01
CA VAL A 175 -2.59 23.88 -1.27
C VAL A 175 -4.08 23.55 -1.30
N GLY A 176 -4.70 23.22 -0.16
CA GLY A 176 -6.11 22.86 -0.09
C GLY A 176 -6.45 21.59 -0.87
N ALA A 177 -5.55 20.61 -0.88
CA ALA A 177 -5.73 19.30 -1.50
C ALA A 177 -5.82 18.19 -0.46
N GLU A 178 -6.56 17.13 -0.81
CA GLU A 178 -6.53 15.86 -0.10
C GLU A 178 -5.46 14.96 -0.70
N TYR A 179 -4.78 14.19 0.14
CA TYR A 179 -3.74 13.24 -0.27
C TYR A 179 -3.97 11.87 0.35
N THR A 180 -3.80 10.82 -0.45
CA THR A 180 -3.71 9.44 0.01
C THR A 180 -2.68 8.63 -0.78
N LEU A 181 -2.18 7.57 -0.15
CA LEU A 181 -1.37 6.53 -0.76
C LEU A 181 -2.08 5.19 -0.60
N TYR A 182 -2.46 4.55 -1.71
CA TYR A 182 -2.99 3.18 -1.70
C TYR A 182 -1.98 2.24 -2.37
N ALA A 183 -1.11 1.63 -1.56
CA ALA A 183 0.04 0.87 -2.04
C ALA A 183 0.94 1.73 -2.95
N ASP A 184 0.99 1.42 -4.25
CA ASP A 184 1.74 2.16 -5.27
C ASP A 184 0.99 3.39 -5.83
N ASP A 185 -0.31 3.52 -5.57
CA ASP A 185 -1.19 4.54 -6.15
C ASP A 185 -1.26 5.80 -5.27
N ILE A 186 -0.55 6.85 -5.66
CA ILE A 186 -0.61 8.18 -5.06
C ILE A 186 -1.81 8.94 -5.64
N THR A 187 -2.71 9.43 -4.79
CA THR A 187 -3.84 10.24 -5.20
C THR A 187 -3.83 11.59 -4.49
N PHE A 188 -3.98 12.66 -5.28
CA PHE A 188 -4.29 14.00 -4.80
C PHE A 188 -5.63 14.43 -5.37
N SER A 189 -6.41 15.19 -4.62
CA SER A 189 -7.60 15.85 -5.15
C SER A 189 -7.75 17.26 -4.62
N PHE A 190 -8.05 18.21 -5.50
CA PHE A 190 -8.02 19.63 -5.22
C PHE A 190 -9.43 20.19 -5.11
N ALA A 191 -9.65 21.11 -4.17
CA ALA A 191 -10.91 21.84 -4.02
C ALA A 191 -11.15 22.85 -5.14
N THR A 192 -10.10 23.29 -5.83
CA THR A 192 -10.15 24.21 -6.97
C THR A 192 -9.28 23.69 -8.11
N ASP A 193 -9.54 24.18 -9.31
CA ASP A 193 -8.75 23.83 -10.49
C ASP A 193 -7.58 24.79 -10.72
N ASP A 194 -6.67 24.84 -9.74
CA ASP A 194 -5.46 25.66 -9.82
C ASP A 194 -4.30 24.88 -10.46
N ARG A 195 -3.96 25.27 -11.69
CA ARG A 195 -2.84 24.69 -12.45
C ARG A 195 -1.49 24.89 -11.75
N LYS A 196 -1.26 26.01 -11.06
CA LYS A 196 0.02 26.27 -10.37
C LYS A 196 0.18 25.32 -9.19
N ALA A 197 -0.85 25.19 -8.36
CA ALA A 197 -0.88 24.23 -7.24
C ALA A 197 -0.70 22.77 -7.72
N ILE A 198 -1.43 22.36 -8.75
CA ILE A 198 -1.33 21.01 -9.32
C ILE A 198 0.11 20.70 -9.78
N HIS A 199 0.73 21.61 -10.54
CA HIS A 199 2.11 21.40 -10.98
C HIS A 199 3.11 21.41 -9.82
N ALA A 200 2.90 22.24 -8.81
CA ALA A 200 3.75 22.29 -7.62
C ALA A 200 3.73 20.95 -6.87
N VAL A 201 2.53 20.37 -6.66
CA VAL A 201 2.36 19.04 -6.06
C VAL A 201 3.06 17.98 -6.89
N ILE A 202 2.84 17.93 -8.21
CA ILE A 202 3.48 16.93 -9.08
C ILE A 202 5.02 17.02 -9.01
N ARG A 203 5.58 18.23 -8.99
CA ARG A 203 7.03 18.44 -8.84
C ARG A 203 7.52 17.95 -7.48
N LEU A 204 6.80 18.24 -6.41
CA LEU A 204 7.17 17.77 -5.08
C LEU A 204 7.10 16.25 -5.00
N VAL A 205 6.04 15.61 -5.49
CA VAL A 205 5.90 14.15 -5.50
C VAL A 205 7.07 13.49 -6.21
N LYS A 206 7.47 14.01 -7.39
CA LYS A 206 8.66 13.52 -8.11
C LYS A 206 9.94 13.62 -7.26
N ARG A 207 10.14 14.77 -6.60
CA ARG A 207 11.31 15.00 -5.76
C ARG A 207 11.33 14.07 -4.55
N VAL A 208 10.24 14.03 -3.79
CA VAL A 208 10.11 13.21 -2.58
C VAL A 208 10.22 11.72 -2.92
N ALA A 209 9.65 11.27 -4.04
CA ALA A 209 9.83 9.91 -4.53
C ALA A 209 11.31 9.61 -4.81
N SER A 210 11.99 10.46 -5.58
CA SER A 210 13.41 10.27 -5.93
C SER A 210 14.31 10.27 -4.69
N GLU A 211 14.10 11.18 -3.74
CA GLU A 211 14.85 11.26 -2.48
C GLU A 211 14.67 9.99 -1.61
N ASN A 212 13.52 9.30 -1.74
CA ASN A 212 13.23 8.06 -1.02
C ASN A 212 13.57 6.79 -1.83
N GLY A 213 14.23 6.95 -2.98
CA GLY A 213 14.67 5.83 -3.83
C GLY A 213 13.58 5.25 -4.74
N TYR A 214 12.46 5.94 -4.91
CA TYR A 214 11.36 5.54 -5.78
C TYR A 214 11.42 6.22 -7.15
N ALA A 215 11.05 5.46 -8.18
CA ALA A 215 10.73 5.99 -9.50
C ALA A 215 9.21 6.05 -9.68
N LEU A 216 8.70 7.06 -10.38
CA LEU A 216 7.29 7.14 -10.74
C LEU A 216 7.08 6.65 -12.17
N HIS A 217 5.95 6.03 -12.45
CA HIS A 217 5.58 5.70 -13.82
C HIS A 217 5.38 6.98 -14.64
N HIS A 218 6.01 7.03 -15.81
CA HIS A 218 5.94 8.17 -16.73
C HIS A 218 4.76 8.05 -17.72
N GLY A 219 4.56 9.11 -18.51
CA GLY A 219 3.60 9.13 -19.62
C GLY A 219 2.16 8.90 -19.19
N LYS A 220 1.51 7.87 -19.75
CA LYS A 220 0.08 7.58 -19.58
C LYS A 220 -0.32 7.18 -18.14
N LYS A 221 0.61 7.08 -17.19
CA LYS A 221 0.29 6.72 -15.79
C LYS A 221 0.08 7.93 -14.88
N LEU A 222 0.66 9.08 -15.21
CA LEU A 222 0.24 10.36 -14.63
C LEU A 222 -1.14 10.72 -15.20
N ARG A 223 -2.14 10.83 -14.32
CA ARG A 223 -3.52 11.17 -14.70
C ARG A 223 -3.96 12.42 -13.97
N ILE A 224 -4.25 13.47 -14.71
CA ILE A 224 -4.92 14.67 -14.21
C ILE A 224 -6.33 14.64 -14.80
N ARG A 225 -7.36 14.50 -13.96
CA ARG A 225 -8.75 14.37 -14.37
C ARG A 225 -9.60 15.46 -13.74
N ARG A 226 -10.21 16.27 -14.60
CA ARG A 226 -11.14 17.35 -14.22
C ARG A 226 -12.56 16.80 -14.02
N ARG A 227 -13.43 17.58 -13.38
CA ARG A 227 -14.80 17.19 -13.01
C ARG A 227 -15.66 16.67 -14.16
N HIS A 228 -15.51 17.23 -15.36
CA HIS A 228 -16.24 16.80 -16.57
C HIS A 228 -15.72 15.48 -17.15
N GLN A 229 -14.53 15.04 -16.74
CA GLN A 229 -13.94 13.77 -17.14
C GLN A 229 -14.20 12.71 -16.07
N ARG A 230 -14.18 11.43 -16.46
CA ARG A 230 -14.26 10.34 -15.49
C ARG A 230 -13.02 10.34 -14.58
N GLN A 231 -13.21 10.70 -13.32
CA GLN A 231 -12.20 10.61 -12.26
C GLN A 231 -12.24 9.22 -11.65
N LEU A 232 -11.06 8.60 -11.47
CA LEU A 232 -10.93 7.25 -10.93
C LEU A 232 -9.91 7.25 -9.79
N VAL A 233 -10.30 6.66 -8.65
CA VAL A 233 -9.44 6.37 -7.50
C VAL A 233 -9.62 4.90 -7.18
N THR A 234 -8.52 4.14 -7.04
CA THR A 234 -8.56 2.69 -6.72
C THR A 234 -9.53 1.84 -7.57
N GLY A 235 -9.82 2.29 -8.79
CA GLY A 235 -10.73 1.62 -9.73
C GLY A 235 -12.21 2.05 -9.63
N LEU A 236 -12.55 2.92 -8.69
CA LEU A 236 -13.89 3.49 -8.50
C LEU A 236 -14.00 4.88 -9.10
N VAL A 237 -15.15 5.18 -9.70
CA VAL A 237 -15.52 6.52 -10.15
C VAL A 237 -15.85 7.37 -8.94
N VAL A 238 -15.29 8.58 -8.85
CA VAL A 238 -15.46 9.47 -7.66
C VAL A 238 -16.11 10.81 -7.97
N ASN A 239 -16.57 11.04 -9.21
CA ASN A 239 -17.14 12.33 -9.63
C ASN A 239 -18.31 12.83 -8.76
N GLN A 240 -19.07 11.94 -8.12
CA GLN A 240 -20.23 12.26 -7.28
C GLN A 240 -20.30 11.36 -6.03
N ARG A 241 -20.06 10.07 -6.21
CA ARG A 241 -19.95 9.06 -5.16
C ARG A 241 -19.09 7.91 -5.67
N PRO A 242 -18.42 7.14 -4.80
CA PRO A 242 -17.64 5.98 -5.24
C PRO A 242 -18.55 4.95 -5.89
N ASN A 243 -18.25 4.57 -7.12
CA ASN A 243 -19.04 3.59 -7.84
C ASN A 243 -18.19 2.82 -8.86
N LEU A 244 -18.59 1.60 -9.17
CA LEU A 244 -17.97 0.87 -10.29
C LEU A 244 -18.19 1.64 -11.60
N PRO A 245 -17.20 1.65 -12.51
CA PRO A 245 -17.35 2.25 -13.83
C PRO A 245 -18.59 1.72 -14.56
N ARG A 246 -19.31 2.59 -15.28
CA ARG A 246 -20.55 2.23 -16.00
C ARG A 246 -20.40 0.98 -16.88
N ARG A 247 -19.26 0.85 -17.57
CA ARG A 247 -18.93 -0.33 -18.40
C ARG A 247 -18.92 -1.61 -17.57
N VAL A 248 -18.28 -1.60 -16.39
CA VAL A 248 -18.22 -2.75 -15.49
C VAL A 248 -19.61 -3.10 -14.97
N ARG A 249 -20.39 -2.11 -14.52
CA ARG A 249 -21.77 -2.35 -14.06
C ARG A 249 -22.68 -2.93 -15.14
N ARG A 250 -22.58 -2.42 -16.37
CA ARG A 250 -23.35 -2.96 -17.52
C ARG A 250 -22.97 -4.41 -17.83
N TRP A 251 -21.66 -4.70 -17.82
CA TRP A 251 -21.17 -6.05 -18.03
C TRP A 251 -21.63 -7.01 -16.92
N LEU A 252 -21.54 -6.61 -15.65
CA LEU A 252 -22.03 -7.43 -14.53
C LEU A 252 -23.53 -7.73 -14.64
N ARG A 253 -24.35 -6.73 -14.98
CA ARG A 253 -25.79 -6.96 -15.23
C ARG A 253 -26.04 -7.96 -16.35
N ALA A 254 -25.25 -7.92 -17.43
CA ALA A 254 -25.37 -8.87 -18.53
C ALA A 254 -24.97 -10.29 -18.09
N VAL A 255 -23.92 -10.42 -17.26
CA VAL A 255 -23.50 -11.69 -16.66
C VAL A 255 -24.60 -12.27 -15.79
N GLU A 256 -25.18 -11.47 -14.90
CA GLU A 256 -26.25 -11.88 -13.99
C GLU A 256 -27.52 -12.27 -14.74
N HIS A 257 -27.89 -11.52 -15.77
CA HIS A 257 -29.05 -11.84 -16.62
C HIS A 257 -28.90 -13.18 -17.34
N ARG A 258 -27.70 -13.47 -17.89
CA ARG A 258 -27.42 -14.77 -18.51
C ARG A 258 -27.53 -15.91 -17.50
N ALA A 259 -26.91 -15.73 -16.33
CA ALA A 259 -26.98 -16.72 -15.26
C ALA A 259 -28.44 -16.99 -14.81
N ALA A 260 -29.27 -15.94 -14.68
CA ALA A 260 -30.68 -16.06 -14.33
C ALA A 260 -31.51 -16.79 -15.40
N LYS A 261 -31.13 -16.68 -16.68
CA LYS A 261 -31.75 -17.39 -17.81
C LYS A 261 -31.22 -18.82 -18.01
N GLY A 262 -30.40 -19.34 -17.10
CA GLY A 262 -29.76 -20.65 -17.26
C GLY A 262 -28.71 -20.73 -18.37
N GLN A 263 -28.29 -19.58 -18.92
CA GLN A 263 -27.24 -19.52 -19.94
C GLN A 263 -25.86 -19.46 -19.29
N GLN A 264 -24.83 -19.98 -19.96
CA GLN A 264 -23.47 -19.94 -19.44
C GLN A 264 -22.95 -18.48 -19.32
N PRO A 265 -22.68 -17.98 -18.10
CA PRO A 265 -22.14 -16.64 -17.89
C PRO A 265 -20.64 -16.57 -18.24
N THR A 266 -20.14 -15.37 -18.54
CA THR A 266 -18.69 -15.16 -18.78
C THR A 266 -17.84 -15.20 -17.51
N LEU A 267 -18.47 -15.37 -16.34
CA LEU A 267 -17.82 -15.47 -15.03
C LEU A 267 -18.23 -16.75 -14.35
N THR A 268 -17.30 -17.38 -13.63
CA THR A 268 -17.64 -18.49 -12.74
C THR A 268 -18.49 -18.00 -11.56
N PRO A 269 -19.27 -18.87 -10.90
CA PRO A 269 -20.04 -18.50 -9.72
C PRO A 269 -19.18 -17.84 -8.62
N HIS A 270 -17.97 -18.35 -8.39
CA HIS A 270 -17.01 -17.77 -7.44
C HIS A 270 -16.55 -16.37 -7.85
N GLN A 271 -16.25 -16.15 -9.14
CA GLN A 271 -15.88 -14.82 -9.64
C GLN A 271 -17.06 -13.84 -9.51
N LEU A 272 -18.28 -14.26 -9.81
CA LEU A 272 -19.48 -13.44 -9.67
C LEU A 272 -19.74 -13.09 -8.19
N ALA A 273 -19.58 -14.05 -7.27
CA ALA A 273 -19.67 -13.80 -5.83
C ALA A 273 -18.66 -12.74 -5.37
N GLY A 274 -17.42 -12.78 -5.87
CA GLY A 274 -16.41 -11.76 -5.58
C GLY A 274 -16.81 -10.36 -6.05
N TRP A 275 -17.44 -10.24 -7.23
CA TRP A 275 -17.97 -8.95 -7.71
C TRP A 275 -19.15 -8.44 -6.86
N ARG A 276 -20.05 -9.34 -6.45
CA ARG A 276 -21.16 -9.00 -5.55
C ARG A 276 -20.66 -8.53 -4.19
N ALA A 277 -19.68 -9.22 -3.62
CA ALA A 277 -19.03 -8.81 -2.36
C ALA A 277 -18.40 -7.41 -2.49
N LEU A 278 -17.73 -7.12 -3.61
CA LEU A 278 -17.19 -5.80 -3.90
C LEU A 278 -18.30 -4.73 -4.00
N GLN A 279 -19.40 -5.02 -4.69
CA GLN A 279 -20.54 -4.09 -4.78
C GLN A 279 -21.17 -3.83 -3.41
N ALA A 280 -21.34 -4.87 -2.58
CA ALA A 280 -21.86 -4.76 -1.23
C ALA A 280 -20.93 -3.92 -0.33
N MET A 281 -19.62 -4.15 -0.37
CA MET A 281 -18.64 -3.35 0.36
C MET A 281 -18.70 -1.86 -0.03
N ILE A 282 -18.74 -1.57 -1.35
CA ILE A 282 -18.88 -0.18 -1.84
C ILE A 282 -20.18 0.43 -1.32
N ALA A 283 -21.31 -0.28 -1.43
CA ALA A 283 -22.60 0.24 -0.96
C ALA A 283 -22.59 0.51 0.55
N HIS A 284 -22.12 -0.45 1.35
CA HIS A 284 -22.08 -0.33 2.80
C HIS A 284 -21.17 0.81 3.27
N GLN A 285 -19.96 0.91 2.72
CA GLN A 285 -18.98 1.89 3.18
C GLN A 285 -19.23 3.31 2.66
N THR A 286 -20.05 3.47 1.62
CA THR A 286 -20.37 4.79 1.02
C THR A 286 -21.76 5.32 1.34
N ALA A 287 -22.64 4.48 1.91
CA ALA A 287 -23.78 4.98 2.65
C ALA A 287 -23.22 5.71 3.87
N GLY A 288 -23.49 7.01 4.00
CA GLY A 288 -23.09 7.77 5.19
C GLY A 288 -23.63 7.12 6.48
N PRO A 289 -23.19 7.57 7.67
CA PRO A 289 -23.83 7.13 8.91
C PRO A 289 -25.34 7.34 8.80
N LYS A 290 -26.10 6.30 9.11
CA LYS A 290 -27.55 6.40 9.26
C LYS A 290 -27.89 7.30 10.44
#